data_AF-A0A1A8R8J6-F1
#
_entry.id   AF-A0A1A8R8J6-F1
#
_cell.length_a   1.000
_cell.length_b   1.000
_cell.length_c   1.000
_cell.angle_alpha   90.00
_cell.angle_beta   90.00
_cell.angle_gamma   90.00
#
_symmetry.space_group_name_H-M   'P 1'
#
loop_
_entity.id
_entity.type
_entity.pdbx_description
1 polymer ?
#
loop_
_entity_poly.entity_id
_entity_poly.type
_entity_poly.pdbx_seq_one_letter_code
_entity_poly.pdbx_strand_id
1 'polypeptide(L)' 'LTQNIMSFNKCSINGQTYGEVTETEGTQQKRLDFTPFNPLANPDFCFYDEKLLESVKVGDWHSHEYFRL' A
#
# COMPACT_ATOMS: atom_id res chain seq x y z
N LEU A 1 -8.26 13.20 20.64
CA LEU A 1 -8.02 13.59 19.23
C LEU A 1 -7.74 12.29 18.47
N THR A 2 -8.77 11.66 17.93
CA THR A 2 -8.57 10.41 17.18
C THR A 2 -7.84 10.76 15.90
N GLN A 3 -6.62 10.28 15.74
CA GLN A 3 -6.00 10.25 14.43
C GLN A 3 -6.85 9.25 13.63
N ASN A 4 -7.68 9.75 12.70
CA ASN A 4 -8.49 8.90 11.82
C ASN A 4 -7.55 8.21 10.82
N ILE A 5 -6.79 7.24 11.31
CA ILE A 5 -5.88 6.42 10.52
C ILE A 5 -6.71 5.27 9.97
N MET A 6 -7.19 5.42 8.73
CA MET A 6 -7.76 4.30 7.99
C MET A 6 -6.61 3.43 7.48
N SER A 7 -6.51 2.21 8.00
CA SER A 7 -5.56 1.21 7.49
C SER A 7 -6.25 0.40 6.40
N PHE A 8 -5.75 0.48 5.17
CA PHE A 8 -6.22 -0.35 4.07
C PHE A 8 -5.33 -1.58 3.95
N ASN A 9 -5.94 -2.76 3.91
CA ASN A 9 -5.22 -4.03 3.72
C ASN A 9 -5.35 -4.55 2.29
N LYS A 10 -6.50 -4.30 1.66
CA LYS A 10 -6.82 -4.66 0.27
C LYS A 10 -7.66 -3.54 -0.33
N CYS A 11 -7.44 -3.20 -1.59
CA CYS A 11 -8.24 -2.22 -2.31
C CYS A 11 -8.34 -2.56 -3.80
N SER A 12 -9.29 -1.93 -4.47
CA SER A 12 -9.36 -1.92 -5.93
C SER A 12 -9.26 -0.49 -6.43
N ILE A 13 -8.27 -0.24 -7.29
CA ILE A 13 -8.03 1.07 -7.89
C ILE A 13 -8.10 0.88 -9.41
N ASN A 14 -9.03 1.57 -10.06
CA ASN A 14 -9.24 1.48 -11.52
C ASN A 14 -9.43 0.03 -12.04
N GLY A 15 -10.14 -0.81 -11.26
CA GLY A 15 -10.37 -2.22 -11.61
C GLY A 15 -9.17 -3.15 -11.34
N GLN A 16 -8.03 -2.64 -10.90
CA GLN A 16 -6.89 -3.43 -10.46
C GLN A 16 -6.99 -3.69 -8.95
N THR A 17 -6.87 -4.95 -8.54
CA THR A 17 -6.85 -5.35 -7.14
C THR A 17 -5.42 -5.26 -6.59
N TYR A 18 -5.28 -4.70 -5.38
CA TYR A 18 -4.03 -4.59 -4.64
C TYR A 18 -4.19 -5.11 -3.21
N GLY A 19 -3.09 -5.57 -2.62
CA GLY A 19 -3.08 -6.14 -1.26
C GLY A 19 -3.66 -7.56 -1.21
N GLU A 20 -3.68 -8.26 -2.35
CA GLU A 20 -4.06 -9.66 -2.41
C GLU A 20 -2.88 -10.55 -2.05
N VAL A 21 -3.08 -11.44 -1.07
CA VAL A 21 -2.09 -12.46 -0.72
C VAL A 21 -2.13 -13.54 -1.78
N THR A 22 -1.29 -13.41 -2.81
CA THR A 22 -1.00 -14.55 -3.68
C THR A 22 -0.08 -15.48 -2.91
N GLU A 23 -0.65 -16.53 -2.31
CA GLU A 23 0.11 -17.70 -1.83
C GLU A 23 0.76 -18.37 -3.05
N THR A 24 1.85 -17.80 -3.54
CA THR A 24 2.72 -18.47 -4.49
C THR A 24 3.69 -19.25 -3.62
N GLU A 25 3.52 -20.57 -3.56
CA GLU A 25 4.30 -21.48 -2.74
C GLU A 25 5.80 -21.13 -2.80
N GLY A 26 6.34 -20.59 -1.70
CA GLY A 26 7.77 -20.29 -1.53
C GLY A 26 8.18 -18.82 -1.48
N THR A 27 7.34 -17.87 -1.90
CA THR A 27 7.70 -16.44 -1.81
C THR A 27 7.17 -15.84 -0.51
N GLN A 28 8.03 -15.70 0.50
CA GLN A 28 7.70 -14.90 1.68
C GLN A 28 7.40 -13.47 1.23
N GLN A 29 6.18 -13.00 1.46
CA GLN A 29 5.81 -11.63 1.17
C GLN A 29 6.68 -10.69 2.00
N LYS A 30 7.53 -9.91 1.33
CA LYS A 30 8.42 -8.97 1.98
C LYS A 30 7.63 -7.75 2.43
N ARG A 31 7.67 -7.45 3.73
CA ARG A 31 7.10 -6.21 4.26
C ARG A 31 7.79 -5.02 3.61
N LEU A 32 6.98 -4.09 3.09
CA LEU A 32 7.48 -2.84 2.56
C LEU A 32 7.85 -1.89 3.69
N ASP A 33 9.02 -1.26 3.57
CA ASP A 33 9.49 -0.23 4.48
C ASP A 33 9.18 1.14 3.90
N PHE A 34 8.24 1.84 4.52
CA PHE A 34 7.80 3.18 4.12
C PHE A 34 8.68 4.30 4.70
N THR A 35 9.51 3.99 5.70
CA THR A 35 10.33 4.98 6.43
C THR A 35 11.20 5.85 5.53
N PRO A 36 11.84 5.33 4.45
CA PRO A 36 12.70 6.14 3.59
C PRO A 36 11.96 7.24 2.80
N PHE A 37 10.64 7.13 2.63
CA PHE A 37 9.85 8.03 1.78
C PHE A 37 8.59 8.60 2.44
N ASN A 38 8.19 8.08 3.60
CA ASN A 38 7.11 8.62 4.43
C ASN A 38 7.51 8.51 5.91
N PRO A 39 8.20 9.51 6.49
CA PRO A 39 8.59 9.53 7.91
C PRO A 39 7.39 9.55 8.88
N LEU A 40 6.20 9.87 8.37
CA LEU A 40 4.95 9.87 9.13
C LEU A 40 4.20 8.53 9.01
N ALA A 41 4.77 7.55 8.31
CA ALA A 41 4.18 6.22 8.21
C ALA A 41 4.03 5.61 9.61
N ASN A 42 2.86 5.02 9.87
CA ASN A 42 2.65 4.27 11.09
C ASN A 42 3.62 3.07 11.10
N PRO A 43 4.51 2.94 12.11
CA PRO A 43 5.46 1.83 12.20
C PRO A 43 4.79 0.45 12.35
N ASP A 44 3.51 0.41 12.71
CA ASP A 44 2.71 -0.83 12.78
C ASP A 44 2.00 -1.15 11.46
N PHE A 45 2.00 -0.23 10.49
CA PHE A 45 1.42 -0.47 9.16
C PHE A 45 2.31 -1.47 8.40
N CYS A 46 1.71 -2.60 8.05
CA CYS A 46 2.33 -3.65 7.28
C CYS A 46 1.63 -3.75 5.94
N PHE A 47 2.36 -3.49 4.86
CA PHE A 47 1.87 -3.66 3.51
C PHE A 47 2.91 -4.40 2.68
N TYR A 48 2.46 -5.22 1.74
CA TYR A 48 3.29 -6.23 1.08
C TYR A 48 3.21 -6.18 -0.45
N ASP A 49 2.26 -5.43 -1.00
CA ASP A 49 2.06 -5.37 -2.45
C ASP A 49 2.97 -4.32 -3.09
N GLU A 50 4.05 -4.80 -3.69
CA GLU A 50 5.03 -3.97 -4.42
C GLU A 50 4.39 -3.22 -5.59
N LYS A 51 3.36 -3.78 -6.26
CA LYS A 51 2.75 -3.15 -7.44
C LYS A 51 2.03 -1.86 -7.07
N LEU A 52 1.37 -1.81 -5.92
CA LEU A 52 0.72 -0.59 -5.45
C LEU A 52 1.78 0.47 -5.11
N LEU A 53 2.87 0.06 -4.45
CA LEU A 53 3.97 0.96 -4.12
C LEU A 53 4.58 1.56 -5.39
N GLU A 54 4.83 0.74 -6.41
CA GLU A 54 5.33 1.20 -7.71
C GLU A 54 4.36 2.17 -8.37
N SER A 55 3.06 1.85 -8.40
CA SER A 55 2.02 2.71 -8.97
C SER A 55 2.02 4.12 -8.34
N VAL A 56 2.15 4.19 -7.01
CA VAL A 56 2.28 5.47 -6.30
C VAL A 56 3.59 6.17 -6.65
N LYS A 57 4.72 5.45 -6.72
CA LYS A 57 6.05 6.02 -7.03
C LYS A 57 6.12 6.61 -8.44
N VAL A 58 5.50 5.97 -9.43
CA VAL A 58 5.48 6.48 -10.82
C VAL A 58 4.47 7.60 -11.04
N GLY A 59 3.69 7.96 -10.01
CA GLY A 59 2.73 9.06 -10.10
C GLY A 59 1.43 8.68 -10.79
N ASP A 60 1.00 7.41 -10.75
CA ASP A 60 -0.27 6.98 -11.33
C ASP A 60 -1.43 7.81 -10.77
N TRP A 61 -2.20 8.41 -11.68
CA TRP A 61 -3.29 9.32 -11.33
C TRP A 61 -4.33 8.65 -10.42
N HIS A 62 -4.75 7.43 -10.75
CA HIS A 62 -5.80 6.74 -10.00
C HIS A 62 -5.34 6.38 -8.58
N SER A 63 -4.08 5.99 -8.43
CA SER A 63 -3.47 5.67 -7.14
C SER A 63 -3.34 6.92 -6.28
N HIS A 64 -2.89 8.03 -6.86
CA HIS A 64 -2.78 9.30 -6.14
C HIS A 64 -4.15 9.88 -5.76
N GLU A 65 -5.16 9.74 -6.61
CA GLU A 65 -6.52 10.18 -6.28
C GLU A 65 -7.14 9.33 -5.17
N TYR A 66 -6.90 8.02 -5.18
CA TYR A 66 -7.39 7.09 -4.14
C TYR A 66 -6.89 7.47 -2.73
N PHE A 67 -5.63 7.89 -2.59
CA PHE A 67 -5.04 8.24 -1.29
C PHE A 67 -5.25 9.70 -0.84
N ARG A 68 -5.87 10.55 -1.66
CA ARG A 68 -6.20 11.94 -1.28
C ARG A 68 -7.46 12.05 -0.43
N LEU A 69 -8.37 11.08 -0.54
CA LEU A 69 -9.68 11.04 0.13
C LEU A 69 -9.58 10.34 1.49
#